data_AF-A0A512UNI9-F1
#
_entry.id   AF-A0A512UNI9-F1
#
_cell.length_a   1.000
_cell.length_b   1.000
_cell.length_c   1.000
_cell.angle_alpha   90.00
_cell.angle_beta   90.00
_cell.angle_gamma   90.00
#
_symmetry.space_group_name_H-M   'P 1'
#
loop_
_entity.id
_entity.type
_entity.pdbx_description
1 polymer ?
#
loop_
_entity_poly.entity_id
_entity_poly.type
_entity_poly.pdbx_seq_one_letter_code
_entity_poly.pdbx_strand_id
1 'polypeptide(L)'
;MKLLLLPLYTFSAFFPLVASLNILISSTDSWVDKNARYLYPALVEAGHRVVYVGPLHSHLEQDAFGTHPNPANVPQELYTNTPESDIDLASLSKDGGDFFHLKESNQKYFSMVRKLNLLTRGAKKVISKQEAIAFDKEASTISKSLVRTSAYGQDPLNPDFWYVNGSPLEALSLALDAIIPQHLPQFSPDLVVIGPNEGLHLTRQPQYPLRDVLVTDLLAQKDELEAMRVLAQLRNFPVISVSTEDAHRIYYEDEDLFNVEQNSYNKSFKQNFISQNIQFVNSRLMKLISKVVPHMKRGQALNVNFPSMNSHSSSCKTKGDLGPNFRQISNTISRTPGLGSLFSVPKFAIENGSVVLVDTQTYKASKNLASPEKVPQMEVARLHQSFKSKVEERDSVGSAGFTGSEEDESYSQFQQRSNTQNILTEPKYSDNEDINEIICNAREYKALLSCEISVAVNDLARGSSLDESVLDVLKYL
;
A
#
# COMPACT_ATOMS: atom_id res chain seq x y z
N MET A 1 20.03 -66.63 -20.19
CA MET A 1 20.04 -65.55 -19.17
C MET A 1 20.79 -64.35 -19.77
N LYS A 2 20.07 -63.41 -20.38
CA LYS A 2 20.64 -62.15 -20.92
C LYS A 2 20.02 -61.01 -20.11
N LEU A 3 20.83 -60.38 -19.26
CA LEU A 3 20.46 -59.18 -18.51
C LEU A 3 20.43 -58.00 -19.49
N LEU A 4 19.26 -57.37 -19.64
CA LEU A 4 19.06 -56.15 -20.39
C LEU A 4 19.22 -54.96 -19.45
N LEU A 5 20.33 -54.24 -19.57
CA LEU A 5 20.56 -52.94 -18.92
C LEU A 5 19.78 -51.87 -19.69
N LEU A 6 18.71 -51.35 -19.08
CA LEU A 6 18.02 -50.15 -19.56
C LEU A 6 18.78 -48.91 -19.08
N PRO A 7 19.03 -47.92 -19.96
CA PRO A 7 19.66 -46.67 -19.56
C PRO A 7 18.66 -45.83 -18.76
N LEU A 8 19.04 -45.46 -17.53
CA LEU A 8 18.37 -44.43 -16.74
C LEU A 8 18.51 -43.09 -17.48
N TYR A 9 17.49 -42.71 -18.23
CA TYR A 9 17.31 -41.33 -18.69
C TYR A 9 17.00 -40.47 -17.46
N THR A 10 18.02 -39.80 -16.93
CA THR A 10 17.85 -38.70 -15.97
C THR A 10 17.16 -37.55 -16.69
N PHE A 11 15.83 -37.48 -16.58
CA PHE A 11 15.06 -36.28 -16.88
C PHE A 11 15.47 -35.21 -15.86
N SER A 12 16.54 -34.45 -16.17
CA SER A 12 16.81 -33.18 -15.51
C SER A 12 15.75 -32.20 -16.01
N ALA A 13 14.59 -32.23 -15.37
CA ALA A 13 13.60 -31.18 -15.51
C ALA A 13 14.26 -29.90 -14.98
N PHE A 14 14.62 -28.99 -15.89
CA PHE A 14 14.90 -27.60 -15.57
C PHE A 14 13.60 -27.00 -14.99
N PHE A 15 13.37 -27.19 -13.69
CA PHE A 15 12.41 -26.36 -12.99
C PHE A 15 13.00 -24.95 -12.98
N PRO A 16 12.28 -23.93 -13.46
CA PRO A 16 12.71 -22.56 -13.26
C PRO A 16 12.84 -22.36 -11.74
N LEU A 17 14.05 -22.05 -11.27
CA LEU A 17 14.26 -21.56 -9.91
C LEU A 17 13.58 -20.19 -9.83
N VAL A 18 12.29 -20.18 -9.54
CA VAL A 18 11.64 -18.96 -9.05
C VAL A 18 12.24 -18.74 -7.66
N ALA A 19 12.99 -17.65 -7.51
CA ALA A 19 13.49 -17.26 -6.20
C ALA A 19 12.29 -17.01 -5.29
N SER A 20 12.09 -17.88 -4.30
CA SER A 20 11.10 -17.65 -3.26
C SER A 20 11.50 -16.39 -2.49
N LEU A 21 10.55 -15.48 -2.31
CA LEU A 21 10.76 -14.21 -1.61
C LEU A 21 9.91 -14.23 -0.35
N ASN A 22 10.37 -13.57 0.70
CA ASN A 22 9.55 -13.16 1.83
C ASN A 22 8.89 -11.83 1.48
N ILE A 23 7.59 -11.83 1.23
CA ILE A 23 6.85 -10.63 0.80
C ILE A 23 5.97 -10.17 1.95
N LEU A 24 6.24 -8.97 2.47
CA LEU A 24 5.34 -8.28 3.38
C LEU A 24 4.33 -7.48 2.57
N ILE A 25 3.05 -7.75 2.74
CA ILE A 25 1.96 -6.96 2.17
C ILE A 25 1.41 -6.04 3.26
N SER A 26 1.16 -4.79 2.91
CA SER A 26 0.36 -3.85 3.69
C SER A 26 -0.59 -3.09 2.75
N SER A 27 -1.46 -2.24 3.29
CA SER A 27 -2.50 -1.56 2.51
C SER A 27 -2.96 -0.29 3.22
N THR A 28 -3.42 0.69 2.46
CA THR A 28 -4.22 1.82 2.98
C THR A 28 -5.70 1.42 3.12
N ASP A 29 -6.12 0.42 2.35
CA ASP A 29 -7.45 -0.18 2.43
C ASP A 29 -7.62 -1.05 3.67
N SER A 30 -8.86 -1.51 3.89
CA SER A 30 -9.15 -2.46 4.96
C SER A 30 -8.38 -3.76 4.81
N TRP A 31 -7.95 -4.36 5.92
CA TRP A 31 -7.35 -5.70 5.92
C TRP A 31 -8.24 -6.83 5.38
N VAL A 32 -9.54 -6.59 5.19
CA VAL A 32 -10.52 -7.52 4.62
C VAL A 32 -11.05 -7.07 3.25
N ASP A 33 -10.45 -6.05 2.63
CA ASP A 33 -10.77 -5.70 1.26
C ASP A 33 -10.23 -6.73 0.26
N LYS A 34 -10.99 -6.94 -0.81
CA LYS A 34 -10.74 -7.98 -1.82
C LYS A 34 -9.33 -7.95 -2.40
N ASN A 35 -8.74 -6.78 -2.65
CA ASN A 35 -7.56 -6.67 -3.51
C ASN A 35 -6.33 -7.36 -2.90
N ALA A 36 -5.93 -6.96 -1.69
CA ALA A 36 -4.82 -7.59 -0.97
C ALA A 36 -5.13 -9.06 -0.63
N ARG A 37 -6.38 -9.36 -0.28
CA ARG A 37 -6.87 -10.72 0.03
C ARG A 37 -6.76 -11.68 -1.14
N TYR A 38 -6.94 -11.22 -2.37
CA TYR A 38 -6.75 -12.04 -3.56
C TYR A 38 -5.33 -11.98 -4.12
N LEU A 39 -4.54 -10.95 -3.82
CA LEU A 39 -3.11 -10.94 -4.17
C LEU A 39 -2.32 -11.98 -3.34
N TYR A 40 -2.62 -12.13 -2.04
CA TYR A 40 -1.96 -13.11 -1.17
C TYR A 40 -1.93 -14.53 -1.74
N PRO A 41 -3.06 -15.19 -2.08
CA PRO A 41 -3.03 -16.56 -2.58
C PRO A 41 -2.32 -16.66 -3.94
N ALA A 42 -2.36 -15.62 -4.79
CA ALA A 42 -1.61 -15.60 -6.03
C ALA A 42 -0.09 -15.66 -5.80
N LEU A 43 0.41 -14.92 -4.79
CA LEU A 43 1.82 -14.90 -4.42
C LEU A 43 2.26 -16.19 -3.73
N VAL A 44 1.42 -16.75 -2.85
CA VAL A 44 1.67 -18.03 -2.19
C VAL A 44 1.74 -19.17 -3.21
N GLU A 45 0.80 -19.24 -4.17
CA GLU A 45 0.83 -20.24 -5.24
C GLU A 45 2.04 -20.08 -6.18
N ALA A 46 2.57 -18.87 -6.32
CA ALA A 46 3.82 -18.63 -7.04
C ALA A 46 5.07 -19.06 -6.26
N GLY A 47 4.93 -19.55 -5.03
CA GLY A 47 6.01 -20.10 -4.22
C GLY A 47 6.70 -19.09 -3.29
N HIS A 48 6.11 -17.90 -3.09
CA HIS A 48 6.61 -16.92 -2.13
C HIS A 48 6.06 -17.19 -0.72
N ARG A 49 6.80 -16.78 0.31
CA ARG A 49 6.28 -16.72 1.68
C ARG A 49 5.71 -15.32 1.91
N VAL A 50 4.44 -15.24 2.28
CA VAL A 50 3.71 -13.97 2.31
C VAL A 50 3.12 -13.76 3.69
N VAL A 51 3.25 -12.53 4.20
CA VAL A 51 2.60 -12.08 5.43
C VAL A 51 1.90 -10.77 5.12
N TYR A 52 0.66 -10.62 5.55
CA TYR A 52 -0.06 -9.37 5.46
C TYR A 52 -0.15 -8.72 6.84
N VAL A 53 0.12 -7.42 6.92
CA VAL A 53 -0.18 -6.60 8.10
C VAL A 53 -0.78 -5.27 7.63
N GLY A 54 -2.00 -4.96 8.02
CA GLY A 54 -2.68 -3.73 7.61
C GLY A 54 -3.65 -3.21 8.66
N PRO A 55 -4.31 -2.08 8.39
CA PRO A 55 -5.22 -1.45 9.34
C PRO A 55 -6.51 -2.29 9.49
N LEU A 56 -7.05 -2.32 10.70
CA LEU A 56 -8.33 -2.97 11.02
C LEU A 56 -9.50 -2.31 10.28
N HIS A 57 -9.40 -1.00 10.07
CA HIS A 57 -10.40 -0.17 9.42
C HIS A 57 -9.80 0.58 8.24
N SER A 58 -10.54 0.68 7.14
CA SER A 58 -10.16 1.55 6.03
C SER A 58 -10.28 3.03 6.43
N HIS A 59 -9.30 3.84 6.04
CA HIS A 59 -9.34 5.29 6.22
C HIS A 59 -10.21 6.00 5.17
N LEU A 60 -10.70 5.28 4.15
CA LEU A 60 -11.63 5.81 3.14
C LEU A 60 -12.98 6.28 3.75
N GLU A 61 -13.28 5.95 5.01
CA GLU A 61 -14.48 6.42 5.71
C GLU A 61 -14.39 7.88 6.20
N GLN A 62 -13.20 8.49 6.29
CA GLN A 62 -13.10 9.87 6.81
C GLN A 62 -13.70 10.91 5.87
N ASP A 63 -13.76 10.65 4.56
CA ASP A 63 -14.19 11.65 3.58
C ASP A 63 -15.68 11.55 3.18
N ALA A 64 -16.34 10.42 3.44
CA ALA A 64 -17.70 10.17 2.93
C ALA A 64 -18.85 10.46 3.92
N PHE A 65 -18.62 10.32 5.24
CA PHE A 65 -19.73 10.43 6.21
C PHE A 65 -19.44 11.20 7.51
N GLY A 66 -18.26 11.79 7.70
CA GLY A 66 -18.04 12.82 8.74
C GLY A 66 -18.31 12.41 10.19
N THR A 67 -18.43 11.11 10.48
CA THR A 67 -18.69 10.59 11.83
C THR A 67 -17.59 9.66 12.26
N HIS A 68 -16.39 10.19 12.47
CA HIS A 68 -15.46 9.87 13.55
C HIS A 68 -14.25 10.81 13.41
N PRO A 69 -13.88 11.58 14.45
CA PRO A 69 -12.85 12.59 14.31
C PRO A 69 -11.49 11.96 14.07
N ASN A 70 -10.75 12.55 13.13
CA ASN A 70 -9.33 12.32 12.92
C ASN A 70 -8.59 12.43 14.28
N PRO A 71 -7.87 11.39 14.74
CA PRO A 71 -7.20 11.40 16.04
C PRO A 71 -6.11 12.48 16.14
N ALA A 72 -5.66 13.05 15.02
CA ALA A 72 -4.72 14.16 15.02
C ALA A 72 -5.33 15.50 15.48
N ASN A 73 -6.66 15.63 15.54
CA ASN A 73 -7.35 16.90 15.83
C ASN A 73 -8.31 16.86 17.03
N VAL A 74 -8.29 15.80 17.85
CA VAL A 74 -9.06 15.76 19.10
C VAL A 74 -8.21 16.36 20.22
N PRO A 75 -8.62 17.47 20.87
CA PRO A 75 -8.00 17.91 22.11
C PRO A 75 -8.03 16.76 23.11
N GLN A 76 -6.89 16.42 23.70
CA GLN A 76 -6.67 15.32 24.65
C GLN A 76 -7.60 15.34 25.89
N GLU A 77 -8.45 16.35 26.04
CA GLU A 77 -9.31 16.58 27.19
C GLU A 77 -10.65 15.83 27.16
N LEU A 78 -10.99 15.08 26.09
CA LEU A 78 -12.26 14.34 26.04
C LEU A 78 -12.19 12.85 26.42
N TYR A 79 -11.03 12.34 26.84
CA TYR A 79 -10.86 10.96 27.33
C TYR A 79 -10.70 10.83 28.86
N THR A 80 -10.73 11.93 29.59
CA THR A 80 -10.72 11.88 31.05
C THR A 80 -12.15 11.88 31.56
N ASN A 81 -12.69 10.69 31.85
CA ASN A 81 -13.69 10.41 32.91
C ASN A 81 -14.46 9.08 32.65
N THR A 82 -13.78 8.02 32.23
CA THR A 82 -14.27 6.65 32.41
C THR A 82 -13.34 5.92 33.36
N PRO A 83 -13.85 5.30 34.44
CA PRO A 83 -13.02 4.65 35.43
C PRO A 83 -12.22 3.50 34.80
N GLU A 84 -10.93 3.49 35.13
CA GLU A 84 -9.95 2.46 34.77
C GLU A 84 -10.36 1.09 35.33
N SER A 85 -11.08 0.31 34.53
CA SER A 85 -11.14 -1.15 34.66
C SER A 85 -11.68 -1.72 33.36
N ASP A 86 -10.86 -2.55 32.69
CA ASP A 86 -11.18 -3.35 31.50
C ASP A 86 -11.38 -2.56 30.19
N ILE A 87 -10.29 -2.09 29.58
CA ILE A 87 -10.28 -1.76 28.14
C ILE A 87 -10.23 -3.09 27.39
N ASP A 88 -11.44 -3.49 27.00
CA ASP A 88 -11.87 -4.88 26.86
C ASP A 88 -11.63 -5.42 25.45
N LEU A 89 -11.16 -6.66 25.35
CA LEU A 89 -11.25 -7.49 24.14
C LEU A 89 -12.72 -7.53 23.60
N ALA A 90 -13.69 -7.18 24.45
CA ALA A 90 -15.09 -7.00 24.09
C ALA A 90 -15.41 -5.78 23.21
N SER A 91 -14.54 -4.77 23.07
CA SER A 91 -14.79 -3.63 22.17
C SER A 91 -14.60 -4.02 20.70
N LEU A 92 -13.48 -4.69 20.39
CA LEU A 92 -13.23 -5.34 19.10
C LEU A 92 -14.28 -6.41 18.78
N SER A 93 -14.77 -7.14 19.77
CA SER A 93 -15.82 -8.14 19.56
C SER A 93 -17.21 -7.55 19.35
N LYS A 94 -17.48 -6.31 19.80
CA LYS A 94 -18.75 -5.62 19.58
C LYS A 94 -18.86 -5.01 18.18
N ASP A 95 -17.81 -4.34 17.72
CA ASP A 95 -17.81 -3.80 16.35
C ASP A 95 -17.52 -4.92 15.33
N GLY A 96 -16.52 -5.76 15.57
CA GLY A 96 -16.16 -6.86 14.67
C GLY A 96 -15.26 -6.43 13.51
N GLY A 97 -14.75 -5.20 13.54
CA GLY A 97 -13.94 -4.63 12.45
C GLY A 97 -14.75 -4.39 11.18
N ASP A 98 -14.06 -4.01 10.12
CA ASP A 98 -14.68 -3.80 8.81
C ASP A 98 -15.45 -5.02 8.32
N PHE A 99 -16.60 -4.75 7.68
CA PHE A 99 -17.58 -5.75 7.23
C PHE A 99 -18.03 -6.72 8.34
N PHE A 100 -17.83 -6.35 9.60
CA PHE A 100 -18.10 -7.19 10.76
C PHE A 100 -17.37 -8.53 10.72
N HIS A 101 -16.23 -8.60 10.04
CA HIS A 101 -15.52 -9.84 9.75
C HIS A 101 -15.26 -10.65 11.02
N LEU A 102 -14.81 -10.01 12.11
CA LEU A 102 -14.45 -10.67 13.37
C LEU A 102 -15.66 -11.08 14.23
N LYS A 103 -16.91 -10.80 13.83
CA LYS A 103 -18.08 -11.30 14.57
C LYS A 103 -18.12 -12.82 14.56
N GLU A 104 -18.44 -13.42 15.70
CA GLU A 104 -18.50 -14.87 15.86
C GLU A 104 -19.40 -15.55 14.82
N SER A 105 -20.54 -14.92 14.48
CA SER A 105 -21.45 -15.41 13.45
C SER A 105 -20.79 -15.52 12.08
N ASN A 106 -20.01 -14.51 11.68
CA ASN A 106 -19.36 -14.45 10.38
C ASN A 106 -18.21 -15.46 10.35
N GLN A 107 -17.38 -15.48 11.38
CA GLN A 107 -16.29 -16.46 11.54
C GLN A 107 -16.80 -17.90 11.48
N LYS A 108 -17.90 -18.20 12.17
CA LYS A 108 -18.54 -19.53 12.13
C LYS A 108 -19.09 -19.87 10.76
N TYR A 109 -19.72 -18.91 10.09
CA TYR A 109 -20.28 -19.09 8.75
C TYR A 109 -19.19 -19.44 7.76
N PHE A 110 -18.15 -18.61 7.63
CA PHE A 110 -17.09 -18.81 6.66
C PHE A 110 -16.19 -20.01 7.00
N SER A 111 -15.97 -20.30 8.29
CA SER A 111 -15.33 -21.56 8.69
C SER A 111 -16.10 -22.80 8.18
N MET A 112 -17.44 -22.76 8.21
CA MET A 112 -18.28 -23.83 7.67
C MET A 112 -18.21 -23.87 6.14
N VAL A 113 -18.23 -22.72 5.45
CA VAL A 113 -18.08 -22.66 3.99
C VAL A 113 -16.74 -23.26 3.57
N ARG A 114 -15.64 -22.87 4.24
CA ARG A 114 -14.30 -23.46 4.04
C ARG A 114 -14.32 -24.97 4.21
N LYS A 115 -14.92 -25.47 5.29
CA LYS A 115 -15.05 -26.92 5.53
C LYS A 115 -15.77 -27.63 4.38
N LEU A 116 -16.84 -27.04 3.85
CA LEU A 116 -17.62 -27.61 2.75
C LEU A 116 -16.87 -27.60 1.42
N ASN A 117 -15.98 -26.63 1.21
CA ASN A 117 -15.22 -26.44 -0.02
C ASN A 117 -13.91 -27.24 -0.04
N LEU A 118 -13.24 -27.39 1.12
CA LEU A 118 -11.95 -28.08 1.23
C LEU A 118 -12.10 -29.60 1.36
N LEU A 119 -13.14 -30.08 2.03
CA LEU A 119 -13.32 -31.52 2.26
C LEU A 119 -13.95 -32.22 1.06
N THR A 120 -13.35 -33.34 0.65
CA THR A 120 -13.87 -34.15 -0.46
C THR A 120 -15.17 -34.83 -0.08
N ARG A 121 -16.14 -34.82 -1.01
CA ARG A 121 -17.41 -35.53 -0.85
C ARG A 121 -17.29 -36.93 -1.44
N GLY A 122 -17.64 -37.95 -0.65
CA GLY A 122 -17.64 -39.35 -1.11
C GLY A 122 -18.76 -39.67 -2.10
N ALA A 123 -18.90 -40.95 -2.47
CA ALA A 123 -19.85 -41.43 -3.48
C ALA A 123 -21.32 -41.05 -3.25
N LYS A 124 -21.71 -40.74 -2.01
CA LYS A 124 -23.07 -40.27 -1.65
C LYS A 124 -23.19 -38.75 -1.54
N LYS A 125 -22.19 -37.98 -2.01
CA LYS A 125 -22.03 -36.53 -1.78
C LYS A 125 -21.95 -36.14 -0.30
N VAL A 126 -21.50 -37.07 0.55
CA VAL A 126 -21.36 -36.87 2.01
C VAL A 126 -19.88 -36.73 2.36
N ILE A 127 -19.58 -35.78 3.24
CA ILE A 127 -18.24 -35.58 3.83
C ILE A 127 -18.00 -36.66 4.89
N SER A 128 -16.81 -37.25 4.92
CA SER A 128 -16.46 -38.24 5.95
C SER A 128 -16.53 -37.61 7.34
N LYS A 129 -17.18 -38.31 8.29
CA LYS A 129 -17.23 -37.87 9.70
C LYS A 129 -15.82 -37.72 10.28
N GLN A 130 -14.89 -38.58 9.90
CA GLN A 130 -13.51 -38.54 10.40
C GLN A 130 -12.78 -37.28 9.89
N GLU A 131 -12.92 -36.96 8.60
CA GLU A 131 -12.32 -35.75 8.00
C GLU A 131 -12.94 -34.48 8.59
N ALA A 132 -14.26 -34.47 8.78
CA ALA A 132 -14.96 -33.35 9.40
C ALA A 132 -14.49 -33.08 10.84
N ILE A 133 -14.28 -34.12 11.65
CA ILE A 133 -13.76 -34.00 13.02
C ILE A 133 -12.30 -33.54 13.02
N ALA A 134 -11.48 -34.07 12.10
CA ALA A 134 -10.09 -33.68 11.97
C ALA A 134 -9.96 -32.18 11.62
N PHE A 135 -10.77 -31.71 10.68
CA PHE A 135 -10.86 -30.30 10.31
C PHE A 135 -11.26 -29.41 11.50
N ASP A 136 -12.32 -29.77 12.23
CA ASP A 136 -12.77 -28.98 13.39
C ASP A 136 -11.71 -28.92 14.49
N LYS A 137 -10.99 -30.03 14.69
CA LYS A 137 -9.89 -30.10 15.67
C LYS A 137 -8.74 -29.19 15.26
N GLU A 138 -8.33 -29.22 13.99
CA GLU A 138 -7.28 -28.36 13.45
C GLU A 138 -7.67 -26.88 13.55
N ALA A 139 -8.87 -26.51 13.11
CA ALA A 139 -9.39 -25.15 13.23
C ALA A 139 -9.43 -24.67 14.69
N SER A 140 -9.83 -25.54 15.63
CA SER A 140 -9.80 -25.22 17.07
C SER A 140 -8.38 -25.03 17.59
N THR A 141 -7.42 -25.84 17.13
CA THR A 141 -6.00 -25.70 17.50
C THR A 141 -5.43 -24.39 16.97
N ILE A 142 -5.66 -24.07 15.70
CA ILE A 142 -5.23 -22.81 15.08
C ILE A 142 -5.82 -21.65 15.86
N SER A 143 -7.14 -21.61 16.05
CA SER A 143 -7.85 -20.53 16.74
C SER A 143 -7.31 -20.23 18.15
N LYS A 144 -6.92 -21.27 18.90
CA LYS A 144 -6.30 -21.13 20.23
C LYS A 144 -4.86 -20.58 20.21
N SER A 145 -4.16 -20.74 19.09
CA SER A 145 -2.78 -20.26 18.91
C SER A 145 -2.69 -18.84 18.37
N LEU A 146 -3.81 -18.28 17.89
CA LEU A 146 -3.82 -16.95 17.30
C LEU A 146 -3.55 -15.86 18.33
N VAL A 147 -2.77 -14.88 17.90
CA VAL A 147 -2.57 -13.65 18.66
C VAL A 147 -3.80 -12.77 18.51
N ARG A 148 -4.34 -12.34 19.65
CA ARG A 148 -5.45 -11.39 19.74
C ARG A 148 -5.21 -10.45 20.92
N THR A 149 -5.01 -9.18 20.61
CA THR A 149 -4.88 -8.10 21.57
C THR A 149 -5.84 -6.97 21.17
N SER A 150 -5.96 -5.94 22.01
CA SER A 150 -6.71 -4.73 21.67
C SER A 150 -6.06 -3.87 20.58
N ALA A 151 -4.72 -3.96 20.43
CA ALA A 151 -3.98 -3.18 19.44
C ALA A 151 -3.83 -3.91 18.09
N TYR A 152 -3.73 -5.23 18.09
CA TYR A 152 -3.55 -6.03 16.87
C TYR A 152 -3.94 -7.49 17.07
N GLY A 153 -4.18 -8.21 15.98
CA GLY A 153 -4.46 -9.64 15.99
C GLY A 153 -4.39 -10.29 14.62
N GLN A 154 -4.69 -11.59 14.56
CA GLN A 154 -4.70 -12.39 13.34
C GLN A 154 -6.12 -12.74 12.88
N ASP A 155 -6.28 -12.92 11.57
CA ASP A 155 -7.48 -13.53 11.00
C ASP A 155 -7.66 -14.96 11.50
N PRO A 156 -8.83 -15.33 12.05
CA PRO A 156 -9.11 -16.72 12.39
C PRO A 156 -9.21 -17.68 11.20
N LEU A 157 -9.52 -17.17 10.00
CA LEU A 157 -9.57 -17.94 8.75
C LEU A 157 -8.22 -17.97 8.03
N ASN A 158 -7.33 -17.01 8.29
CA ASN A 158 -6.01 -16.94 7.65
C ASN A 158 -4.93 -16.35 8.58
N PRO A 159 -4.19 -17.19 9.33
CA PRO A 159 -3.21 -16.72 10.32
C PRO A 159 -2.09 -15.83 9.77
N ASP A 160 -1.85 -15.84 8.45
CA ASP A 160 -0.84 -14.97 7.83
C ASP A 160 -1.35 -13.53 7.60
N PHE A 161 -2.64 -13.27 7.82
CA PHE A 161 -3.24 -11.93 7.81
C PHE A 161 -3.35 -11.37 9.22
N TRP A 162 -2.64 -10.28 9.44
CA TRP A 162 -2.66 -9.51 10.68
C TRP A 162 -3.38 -8.19 10.45
N TYR A 163 -4.14 -7.77 11.46
CA TYR A 163 -4.73 -6.45 11.54
C TYR A 163 -4.11 -5.66 12.69
N VAL A 164 -4.02 -4.36 12.52
CA VAL A 164 -3.63 -3.39 13.55
C VAL A 164 -4.75 -2.39 13.71
N ASN A 165 -5.20 -2.18 14.93
CA ASN A 165 -6.17 -1.13 15.28
C ASN A 165 -5.47 0.23 15.32
N GLY A 166 -5.23 0.79 14.15
CA GLY A 166 -4.53 2.04 13.91
C GLY A 166 -4.50 2.37 12.41
N SER A 167 -3.91 3.50 12.07
CA SER A 167 -3.70 3.98 10.71
C SER A 167 -2.84 3.06 9.85
N PRO A 168 -2.86 3.18 8.50
CA PRO A 168 -2.02 2.37 7.64
C PRO A 168 -0.52 2.55 7.94
N LEU A 169 -0.11 3.78 8.24
CA LEU A 169 1.28 4.09 8.62
C LEU A 169 1.65 3.43 9.96
N GLU A 170 0.76 3.49 10.96
CA GLU A 170 0.93 2.80 12.24
C GLU A 170 1.00 1.28 12.06
N ALA A 171 0.12 0.72 11.24
CA ALA A 171 0.07 -0.71 10.95
C ALA A 171 1.39 -1.20 10.34
N LEU A 172 1.91 -0.52 9.32
CA LEU A 172 3.20 -0.87 8.72
C LEU A 172 4.37 -0.67 9.68
N SER A 173 4.37 0.40 10.48
CA SER A 173 5.42 0.62 11.48
C SER A 173 5.44 -0.49 12.52
N LEU A 174 4.28 -0.86 13.07
CA LEU A 174 4.18 -1.97 14.03
C LEU A 174 4.46 -3.32 13.39
N ALA A 175 4.13 -3.52 12.11
CA ALA A 175 4.49 -4.72 11.36
C ALA A 175 6.02 -4.95 11.44
N LEU A 176 6.79 -3.92 11.11
CA LEU A 176 8.24 -3.97 11.01
C LEU A 176 8.93 -3.96 12.37
N ASP A 177 8.44 -3.15 13.33
CA ASP A 177 9.14 -2.89 14.58
C ASP A 177 8.67 -3.80 15.74
N ALA A 178 7.49 -4.42 15.65
CA ALA A 178 6.91 -5.23 16.74
C ALA A 178 6.40 -6.61 16.28
N ILE A 179 5.45 -6.67 15.35
CA ILE A 179 4.71 -7.90 15.02
C ILE A 179 5.62 -8.95 14.39
N ILE A 180 6.35 -8.60 13.32
CA ILE A 180 7.24 -9.55 12.64
C ILE A 180 8.37 -10.00 13.57
N PRO A 181 9.13 -9.10 14.24
CA PRO A 181 10.20 -9.54 15.14
C PRO A 181 9.71 -10.45 16.29
N GLN A 182 8.51 -10.19 16.82
CA GLN A 182 7.99 -10.92 17.98
C GLN A 182 7.36 -12.26 17.60
N HIS A 183 6.52 -12.28 16.56
CA HIS A 183 5.66 -13.43 16.25
C HIS A 183 6.15 -14.24 15.05
N LEU A 184 6.97 -13.64 14.19
CA LEU A 184 7.48 -14.24 12.97
C LEU A 184 9.01 -14.05 12.88
N PRO A 185 9.81 -14.47 13.88
CA PRO A 185 11.25 -14.19 13.93
C PRO A 185 12.05 -14.81 12.78
N GLN A 186 11.49 -15.82 12.11
CA GLN A 186 12.08 -16.43 10.92
C GLN A 186 11.68 -15.70 9.61
N PHE A 187 10.81 -14.70 9.68
CA PHE A 187 10.35 -13.89 8.55
C PHE A 187 11.15 -12.59 8.48
N SER A 188 11.89 -12.42 7.37
CA SER A 188 12.62 -11.20 7.07
C SER A 188 12.22 -10.75 5.66
N PRO A 189 11.51 -9.63 5.51
CA PRO A 189 11.01 -9.20 4.20
C PRO A 189 12.15 -8.98 3.19
N ASP A 190 12.01 -9.58 2.01
CA ASP A 190 12.84 -9.28 0.84
C ASP A 190 12.21 -8.18 -0.03
N LEU A 191 10.89 -8.04 0.05
CA LEU A 191 10.07 -7.08 -0.67
C LEU A 191 8.89 -6.63 0.22
N VAL A 192 8.58 -5.33 0.16
CA VAL A 192 7.34 -4.79 0.72
C VAL A 192 6.42 -4.41 -0.44
N VAL A 193 5.19 -4.93 -0.42
CA VAL A 193 4.13 -4.54 -1.35
C VAL A 193 3.07 -3.77 -0.57
N ILE A 194 2.69 -2.59 -1.04
CA ILE A 194 1.64 -1.78 -0.41
C ILE A 194 0.48 -1.68 -1.39
N GLY A 195 -0.61 -2.40 -1.11
CA GLY A 195 -1.76 -2.57 -2.00
C GLY A 195 -1.90 -3.99 -2.56
N PRO A 196 -2.75 -4.18 -3.59
CA PRO A 196 -3.35 -3.14 -4.43
C PRO A 196 -4.43 -2.36 -3.69
N ASN A 197 -4.29 -1.04 -3.64
CA ASN A 197 -5.24 -0.15 -2.98
C ASN A 197 -6.28 0.37 -3.96
N GLU A 198 -7.45 0.70 -3.46
CA GLU A 198 -8.48 1.42 -4.18
C GLU A 198 -8.23 2.94 -4.14
N GLY A 199 -8.46 3.60 -5.27
CA GLY A 199 -8.14 5.01 -5.46
C GLY A 199 -6.70 5.25 -5.94
N LEU A 200 -6.54 6.26 -6.81
CA LEU A 200 -5.23 6.62 -7.37
C LEU A 200 -4.34 7.29 -6.34
N HIS A 201 -3.06 6.92 -6.35
CA HIS A 201 -2.03 7.53 -5.54
C HIS A 201 -0.87 7.93 -6.46
N LEU A 202 -1.01 9.10 -7.06
CA LEU A 202 -0.08 9.59 -8.07
C LEU A 202 1.19 10.13 -7.42
N THR A 203 2.33 9.95 -8.06
CA THR A 203 3.62 10.34 -7.45
C THR A 203 3.72 11.85 -7.30
N ARG A 204 3.70 12.34 -6.06
CA ARG A 204 3.76 13.79 -5.79
C ARG A 204 5.13 14.36 -6.17
N GLN A 205 5.13 15.42 -6.98
CA GLN A 205 6.34 16.19 -7.25
C GLN A 205 6.55 17.24 -6.15
N PRO A 206 7.81 17.50 -5.71
CA PRO A 206 8.09 18.60 -4.81
C PRO A 206 7.76 19.93 -5.50
N GLN A 207 6.65 20.53 -5.10
CA GLN A 207 6.30 21.89 -5.48
C GLN A 207 7.31 22.81 -4.78
N TYR A 208 8.21 23.42 -5.57
CA TYR A 208 9.24 24.38 -5.15
C TYR A 208 10.45 23.81 -4.37
N PRO A 209 11.53 23.40 -5.04
CA PRO A 209 12.83 23.18 -4.41
C PRO A 209 13.53 24.52 -4.15
N LEU A 210 12.88 25.46 -3.46
CA LEU A 210 13.53 26.71 -3.05
C LEU A 210 14.53 26.50 -1.89
N ARG A 211 14.57 25.30 -1.32
CA ARG A 211 15.45 24.92 -0.21
C ARG A 211 16.42 23.82 -0.63
N ASP A 212 17.69 23.97 -0.24
CA ASP A 212 18.74 22.97 -0.48
C ASP A 212 18.50 21.64 0.25
N VAL A 213 17.54 21.61 1.19
CA VAL A 213 17.08 20.43 1.94
C VAL A 213 15.55 20.39 1.94
N LEU A 214 15.00 19.25 1.51
CA LEU A 214 13.57 18.92 1.63
C LEU A 214 13.36 18.23 2.99
N VAL A 215 12.41 18.71 3.79
CA VAL A 215 11.99 18.05 5.04
C VAL A 215 10.61 17.45 4.81
N THR A 216 10.51 16.14 4.94
CA THR A 216 9.27 15.38 4.79
C THR A 216 8.87 14.84 6.16
N ASP A 217 7.74 15.29 6.68
CA ASP A 217 7.13 14.67 7.85
C ASP A 217 6.14 13.59 7.41
N LEU A 218 6.36 12.36 7.86
CA LEU A 218 5.52 11.21 7.49
C LEU A 218 4.13 11.29 8.11
N LEU A 219 3.98 11.86 9.31
CA LEU A 219 2.67 12.03 9.96
C LEU A 219 1.82 13.12 9.28
N ALA A 220 2.48 14.10 8.67
CA ALA A 220 1.81 15.20 7.98
C ALA A 220 1.60 14.94 6.47
N GLN A 221 1.95 13.75 5.97
CA GLN A 221 1.66 13.42 4.57
C GLN A 221 0.15 13.26 4.38
N LYS A 222 -0.39 13.95 3.38
CA LYS A 222 -1.79 13.78 2.94
C LYS A 222 -2.01 12.41 2.28
N ASP A 223 -1.00 11.94 1.55
CA ASP A 223 -1.00 10.62 0.92
C ASP A 223 -0.39 9.60 1.89
N GLU A 224 -1.23 8.77 2.50
CA GLU A 224 -0.79 7.74 3.45
C GLU A 224 0.03 6.64 2.77
N LEU A 225 -0.27 6.31 1.50
CA LEU A 225 0.50 5.34 0.72
C LEU A 225 1.94 5.83 0.56
N GLU A 226 2.12 7.11 0.27
CA GLU A 226 3.43 7.74 0.14
C GLU A 226 4.21 7.67 1.47
N ALA A 227 3.55 7.96 2.60
CA ALA A 227 4.17 7.85 3.92
C ALA A 227 4.64 6.40 4.22
N MET A 228 3.79 5.41 3.93
CA MET A 228 4.11 3.99 4.10
C MET A 228 5.27 3.56 3.20
N ARG A 229 5.26 4.00 1.93
CA ARG A 229 6.32 3.71 0.96
C ARG A 229 7.66 4.27 1.42
N VAL A 230 7.69 5.53 1.85
CA VAL A 230 8.89 6.19 2.39
C VAL A 230 9.37 5.49 3.66
N LEU A 231 8.48 5.10 4.58
CA LEU A 231 8.84 4.33 5.77
C LEU A 231 9.53 3.01 5.42
N ALA A 232 8.98 2.23 4.49
CA ALA A 232 9.56 0.96 4.06
C ALA A 232 10.92 1.15 3.35
N GLN A 233 11.06 2.17 2.50
CA GLN A 233 12.35 2.51 1.89
C GLN A 233 13.38 2.95 2.93
N LEU A 234 12.98 3.69 3.98
CA LEU A 234 13.87 4.11 5.06
C LEU A 234 14.37 2.93 5.90
N ARG A 235 13.59 1.85 5.95
CA ARG A 235 14.00 0.53 6.48
C ARG A 235 14.78 -0.31 5.46
N ASN A 236 15.18 0.29 4.34
CA ASN A 236 16.04 -0.28 3.30
C ASN A 236 15.43 -1.49 2.57
N PHE A 237 14.10 -1.53 2.43
CA PHE A 237 13.42 -2.52 1.59
C PHE A 237 13.23 -1.99 0.16
N PRO A 238 13.26 -2.86 -0.87
CA PRO A 238 12.61 -2.54 -2.14
C PRO A 238 11.10 -2.54 -1.93
N VAL A 239 10.40 -1.62 -2.59
CA VAL A 239 8.95 -1.42 -2.38
C VAL A 239 8.20 -1.40 -3.71
N ILE A 240 7.03 -2.02 -3.77
CA ILE A 240 6.06 -1.79 -4.85
C ILE A 240 4.78 -1.27 -4.19
N SER A 241 4.44 -0.01 -4.44
CA SER A 241 3.12 0.53 -4.11
C SER A 241 2.20 0.37 -5.32
N VAL A 242 0.98 -0.09 -5.09
CA VAL A 242 0.03 -0.43 -6.15
C VAL A 242 -1.32 0.18 -5.84
N SER A 243 -1.89 0.85 -6.83
CA SER A 243 -3.19 1.51 -6.72
C SER A 243 -4.01 1.27 -7.98
N THR A 244 -5.33 1.16 -7.82
CA THR A 244 -6.29 1.07 -8.93
C THR A 244 -7.24 2.24 -8.87
N GLU A 245 -7.53 2.89 -9.99
CA GLU A 245 -8.48 4.02 -10.03
C GLU A 245 -9.87 3.65 -9.53
N ASP A 246 -10.28 2.40 -9.72
CA ASP A 246 -11.57 1.92 -9.26
C ASP A 246 -11.61 1.79 -7.72
N ALA A 247 -12.69 2.29 -7.11
CA ALA A 247 -12.97 2.17 -5.68
C ALA A 247 -14.36 1.56 -5.46
N HIS A 248 -14.41 0.29 -5.10
CA HIS A 248 -15.66 -0.47 -4.96
C HIS A 248 -15.97 -0.84 -3.51
N ARG A 249 -14.98 -0.84 -2.61
CA ARG A 249 -15.07 -1.25 -1.20
C ARG A 249 -15.81 -2.57 -1.02
N ILE A 250 -15.27 -3.61 -1.62
CA ILE A 250 -15.89 -4.95 -1.66
C ILE A 250 -15.15 -5.87 -0.69
N TYR A 251 -15.93 -6.49 0.19
CA TYR A 251 -15.50 -7.53 1.09
C TYR A 251 -14.96 -8.75 0.33
N TYR A 252 -13.82 -9.29 0.76
CA TYR A 252 -13.19 -10.41 0.06
C TYR A 252 -14.05 -11.69 0.03
N GLU A 253 -14.92 -11.90 1.02
CA GLU A 253 -15.84 -13.03 1.05
C GLU A 253 -17.27 -12.68 0.60
N ASP A 254 -17.40 -11.67 -0.26
CA ASP A 254 -18.65 -11.44 -0.98
C ASP A 254 -18.94 -12.62 -1.93
N GLU A 255 -19.87 -13.48 -1.51
CA GLU A 255 -20.25 -14.67 -2.26
C GLU A 255 -20.99 -14.35 -3.56
N ASP A 256 -21.55 -13.16 -3.78
CA ASP A 256 -22.16 -12.84 -5.07
C ASP A 256 -21.08 -12.65 -6.14
N LEU A 257 -19.91 -12.17 -5.73
CA LEU A 257 -18.78 -11.83 -6.60
C LEU A 257 -17.71 -12.91 -6.67
N PHE A 258 -17.52 -13.70 -5.61
CA PHE A 258 -16.42 -14.65 -5.51
C PHE A 258 -16.87 -16.05 -5.10
N ASN A 259 -16.04 -17.04 -5.42
CA ASN A 259 -16.11 -18.34 -4.77
C ASN A 259 -15.21 -18.26 -3.54
N VAL A 260 -15.83 -18.09 -2.37
CA VAL A 260 -15.08 -17.84 -1.13
C VAL A 260 -14.50 -19.13 -0.55
N GLU A 261 -13.46 -18.99 0.27
CA GLU A 261 -12.83 -20.09 1.00
C GLU A 261 -12.46 -21.31 0.12
N GLN A 262 -11.88 -21.05 -1.05
CA GLN A 262 -11.43 -22.07 -2.01
C GLN A 262 -10.00 -22.53 -1.74
N ASN A 263 -9.66 -23.73 -2.24
CA ASN A 263 -8.33 -24.31 -2.07
C ASN A 263 -7.27 -23.83 -3.07
N SER A 264 -7.66 -22.99 -4.04
CA SER A 264 -6.74 -22.48 -5.06
C SER A 264 -7.24 -21.17 -5.63
N TYR A 265 -6.32 -20.24 -5.90
CA TYR A 265 -6.53 -18.91 -6.46
C TYR A 265 -7.45 -18.92 -7.67
N ASN A 266 -7.17 -19.77 -8.66
CA ASN A 266 -7.94 -19.80 -9.90
C ASN A 266 -9.41 -20.23 -9.70
N LYS A 267 -9.73 -20.95 -8.62
CA LYS A 267 -11.11 -21.34 -8.29
C LYS A 267 -11.86 -20.28 -7.52
N SER A 268 -11.18 -19.29 -6.94
CA SER A 268 -11.80 -18.26 -6.11
C SER A 268 -12.65 -17.26 -6.90
N PHE A 269 -12.59 -17.28 -8.23
CA PHE A 269 -13.21 -16.27 -9.07
C PHE A 269 -14.46 -16.77 -9.78
N LYS A 270 -15.51 -15.94 -9.75
CA LYS A 270 -16.68 -16.09 -10.60
C LYS A 270 -16.49 -15.31 -11.90
N GLN A 271 -17.37 -15.56 -12.87
CA GLN A 271 -17.35 -14.84 -14.14
C GLN A 271 -18.04 -13.48 -13.99
N ASN A 272 -17.29 -12.47 -13.53
CA ASN A 272 -17.71 -11.06 -13.49
C ASN A 272 -16.51 -10.13 -13.75
N PHE A 273 -16.77 -8.85 -13.99
CA PHE A 273 -15.72 -7.88 -14.35
C PHE A 273 -14.79 -7.55 -13.18
N ILE A 274 -15.29 -7.55 -11.94
CA ILE A 274 -14.48 -7.35 -10.73
C ILE A 274 -13.42 -8.45 -10.60
N SER A 275 -13.84 -9.71 -10.70
CA SER A 275 -12.96 -10.88 -10.68
C SER A 275 -11.92 -10.83 -11.80
N GLN A 276 -12.33 -10.46 -13.02
CA GLN A 276 -11.42 -10.31 -14.15
C GLN A 276 -10.38 -9.22 -13.92
N ASN A 277 -10.78 -8.08 -13.35
CA ASN A 277 -9.88 -6.97 -13.05
C ASN A 277 -8.86 -7.34 -11.96
N ILE A 278 -9.28 -8.02 -10.88
CA ILE A 278 -8.36 -8.52 -9.85
C ILE A 278 -7.35 -9.50 -10.45
N GLN A 279 -7.80 -10.46 -11.26
CA GLN A 279 -6.91 -11.42 -11.92
C GLN A 279 -5.91 -10.71 -12.83
N PHE A 280 -6.36 -9.70 -13.58
CA PHE A 280 -5.49 -8.91 -14.44
C PHE A 280 -4.43 -8.15 -13.64
N VAL A 281 -4.84 -7.42 -12.59
CA VAL A 281 -3.93 -6.67 -11.71
C VAL A 281 -2.89 -7.63 -11.10
N ASN A 282 -3.33 -8.74 -10.52
CA ASN A 282 -2.43 -9.72 -9.91
C ASN A 282 -1.46 -10.32 -10.93
N SER A 283 -1.92 -10.70 -12.13
CA SER A 283 -1.04 -11.19 -13.21
C SER A 283 0.04 -10.17 -13.57
N ARG A 284 -0.31 -8.89 -13.66
CA ARG A 284 0.63 -7.80 -13.96
C ARG A 284 1.61 -7.56 -12.82
N LEU A 285 1.18 -7.63 -11.57
CA LEU A 285 2.06 -7.56 -10.40
C LEU A 285 3.01 -8.73 -10.32
N MET A 286 2.55 -9.96 -10.60
CA MET A 286 3.43 -11.13 -10.65
C MET A 286 4.54 -10.96 -11.70
N LYS A 287 4.25 -10.33 -12.85
CA LYS A 287 5.26 -10.00 -13.86
C LYS A 287 6.28 -8.98 -13.34
N LEU A 288 5.84 -7.93 -12.63
CA LEU A 288 6.75 -6.97 -11.99
C LEU A 288 7.63 -7.64 -10.93
N ILE A 289 7.04 -8.46 -10.06
CA ILE A 289 7.76 -9.15 -8.98
C ILE A 289 8.80 -10.13 -9.54
N SER A 290 8.42 -10.94 -10.53
CA SER A 290 9.34 -11.94 -11.08
C SER A 290 10.43 -11.35 -11.97
N LYS A 291 10.15 -10.27 -12.71
CA LYS A 291 11.07 -9.74 -13.73
C LYS A 291 11.78 -8.45 -13.34
N VAL A 292 11.18 -7.58 -12.53
CA VAL A 292 11.73 -6.25 -12.23
C VAL A 292 12.39 -6.21 -10.85
N VAL A 293 11.77 -6.81 -9.82
CA VAL A 293 12.32 -6.82 -8.45
C VAL A 293 13.74 -7.37 -8.35
N PRO A 294 14.16 -8.42 -9.09
CA PRO A 294 15.56 -8.88 -9.08
C PRO A 294 16.59 -7.80 -9.49
N HIS A 295 16.14 -6.75 -10.18
CA HIS A 295 16.97 -5.64 -10.63
C HIS A 295 16.81 -4.38 -9.78
N MET A 296 15.88 -4.38 -8.82
CA MET A 296 15.71 -3.27 -7.89
C MET A 296 16.81 -3.27 -6.83
N LYS A 297 17.29 -2.09 -6.49
CA LYS A 297 18.17 -1.87 -5.35
C LYS A 297 17.33 -1.63 -4.09
N ARG A 298 17.90 -1.94 -2.93
CA ARG A 298 17.30 -1.58 -1.65
C ARG A 298 17.10 -0.07 -1.55
N GLY A 299 15.96 0.35 -0.98
CA GLY A 299 15.57 1.76 -0.94
C GLY A 299 14.98 2.30 -2.25
N GLN A 300 14.90 1.51 -3.33
CA GLN A 300 14.11 1.86 -4.50
C GLN A 300 12.66 1.42 -4.33
N ALA A 301 11.76 2.19 -4.93
CA ALA A 301 10.34 1.88 -4.96
C ALA A 301 9.77 2.05 -6.37
N LEU A 302 8.74 1.27 -6.67
CA LEU A 302 7.86 1.49 -7.82
C LEU A 302 6.52 1.99 -7.30
N ASN A 303 6.00 3.07 -7.89
CA ASN A 303 4.62 3.48 -7.72
C ASN A 303 3.82 3.10 -8.98
N VAL A 304 2.89 2.17 -8.83
CA VAL A 304 2.15 1.55 -9.93
C VAL A 304 0.68 1.91 -9.83
N ASN A 305 0.17 2.65 -10.81
CA ASN A 305 -1.22 3.04 -10.90
C ASN A 305 -1.89 2.36 -12.09
N PHE A 306 -2.97 1.62 -11.83
CA PHE A 306 -3.82 1.01 -12.85
C PHE A 306 -4.98 1.95 -13.18
N PRO A 307 -5.30 2.15 -14.47
CA PRO A 307 -6.46 2.95 -14.86
C PRO A 307 -7.75 2.23 -14.46
N SER A 308 -8.87 2.97 -14.46
CA SER A 308 -10.18 2.36 -14.29
C SER A 308 -10.38 1.33 -15.38
N MET A 309 -10.74 0.10 -14.99
CA MET A 309 -11.05 -1.01 -15.90
C MET A 309 -12.51 -1.44 -15.74
N ASN A 310 -13.32 -0.61 -15.09
CA ASN A 310 -14.74 -0.83 -14.94
C ASN A 310 -15.47 -0.54 -16.26
N SER A 311 -16.27 -1.50 -16.71
CA SER A 311 -16.98 -1.43 -17.99
C SER A 311 -18.01 -0.31 -18.09
N HIS A 312 -18.44 0.27 -16.96
CA HIS A 312 -19.46 1.32 -16.91
C HIS A 312 -18.88 2.73 -16.93
N SER A 313 -17.65 2.91 -16.43
CA SER A 313 -17.00 4.22 -16.25
C SER A 313 -15.76 4.40 -17.13
N SER A 314 -15.25 3.33 -17.76
CA SER A 314 -14.01 3.37 -18.53
C SER A 314 -14.11 2.64 -19.86
N SER A 315 -13.31 3.12 -20.82
CA SER A 315 -13.10 2.45 -22.11
C SER A 315 -12.00 1.37 -22.04
N CYS A 316 -11.21 1.35 -20.97
CA CYS A 316 -10.15 0.38 -20.76
C CYS A 316 -10.78 -0.97 -20.38
N LYS A 317 -10.53 -2.01 -21.18
CA LYS A 317 -11.08 -3.34 -20.98
C LYS A 317 -9.99 -4.35 -20.69
N THR A 318 -10.30 -5.28 -19.79
CA THR A 318 -9.47 -6.45 -19.49
C THR A 318 -10.12 -7.70 -20.07
N LYS A 319 -9.31 -8.65 -20.54
CA LYS A 319 -9.76 -10.00 -20.90
C LYS A 319 -8.60 -10.97 -20.82
N GLY A 320 -8.54 -11.75 -19.74
CA GLY A 320 -7.38 -12.59 -19.46
C GLY A 320 -6.13 -11.71 -19.30
N ASP A 321 -5.05 -12.01 -20.04
CA ASP A 321 -3.84 -11.18 -20.05
C ASP A 321 -3.96 -9.90 -20.92
N LEU A 322 -5.00 -9.77 -21.75
CA LEU A 322 -5.21 -8.58 -22.58
C LEU A 322 -5.74 -7.43 -21.72
N GLY A 323 -5.17 -6.24 -21.91
CA GLY A 323 -5.56 -5.03 -21.20
C GLY A 323 -4.47 -3.96 -21.27
N PRO A 324 -4.54 -2.93 -20.42
CA PRO A 324 -3.54 -1.88 -20.31
C PRO A 324 -2.10 -2.40 -20.24
N ASN A 325 -1.18 -1.76 -20.95
CA ASN A 325 0.25 -2.05 -20.89
C ASN A 325 0.96 -1.07 -19.96
N PHE A 326 2.09 -1.50 -19.42
CA PHE A 326 2.93 -0.64 -18.59
C PHE A 326 3.52 0.52 -19.39
N ARG A 327 3.52 1.70 -18.77
CA ARG A 327 4.21 2.88 -19.23
C ARG A 327 5.04 3.44 -18.08
N GLN A 328 6.36 3.46 -18.26
CA GLN A 328 7.24 4.11 -17.30
C GLN A 328 7.10 5.64 -17.42
N ILE A 329 6.90 6.29 -16.28
CA ILE A 329 6.79 7.74 -16.17
C ILE A 329 8.09 8.28 -15.60
N SER A 330 8.83 8.98 -16.45
CA SER A 330 10.03 9.72 -16.07
C SER A 330 9.75 11.21 -16.08
N ASN A 331 10.39 11.95 -15.17
CA ASN A 331 10.38 13.40 -15.15
C ASN A 331 11.72 13.97 -15.61
N THR A 332 11.66 14.96 -16.50
CA THR A 332 12.84 15.66 -17.04
C THR A 332 13.41 16.70 -16.05
N ILE A 333 12.65 17.05 -15.01
CA ILE A 333 13.03 18.05 -14.00
C ILE A 333 13.26 17.35 -12.64
N SER A 334 14.21 16.41 -12.58
CA SER A 334 14.67 15.89 -11.28
C SER A 334 15.79 16.79 -10.76
N ARG A 335 15.42 17.89 -10.09
CA ARG A 335 16.40 18.63 -9.26
C ARG A 335 16.48 17.94 -7.91
N THR A 336 17.49 17.10 -7.75
CA THR A 336 17.82 16.53 -6.44
C THR A 336 18.35 17.63 -5.52
N PRO A 337 17.83 17.77 -4.28
CA PRO A 337 18.37 18.74 -3.33
C PRO A 337 19.87 18.48 -3.15
N GLY A 338 20.69 19.53 -3.24
CA GLY A 338 22.15 19.38 -3.20
C GLY A 338 22.68 18.76 -1.90
N LEU A 339 21.95 18.94 -0.79
CA LEU A 339 22.30 18.41 0.53
C LEU A 339 21.53 17.13 0.93
N GLY A 340 20.65 16.62 0.07
CA GLY A 340 19.77 15.48 0.33
C GLY A 340 18.43 15.84 0.98
N SER A 341 17.67 14.82 1.37
CA SER A 341 16.34 14.93 1.97
C SER A 341 16.36 14.48 3.42
N LEU A 342 15.62 15.18 4.28
CA LEU A 342 15.38 14.84 5.67
C LEU A 342 13.96 14.30 5.83
N PHE A 343 13.81 13.24 6.62
CA PHE A 343 12.54 12.58 6.88
C PHE A 343 12.29 12.52 8.38
N SER A 344 11.16 13.06 8.83
CA SER A 344 10.67 12.92 10.20
C SER A 344 9.81 11.66 10.28
N VAL A 345 10.30 10.63 10.97
CA VAL A 345 9.71 9.29 11.01
C VAL A 345 9.11 9.04 12.39
N PRO A 346 7.80 8.81 12.51
CA PRO A 346 7.19 8.45 13.77
C PRO A 346 7.64 7.06 14.22
N LYS A 347 7.74 6.87 15.53
CA LYS A 347 7.91 5.57 16.17
C LYS A 347 6.71 5.31 17.04
N PHE A 348 6.05 4.19 16.80
CA PHE A 348 4.89 3.76 17.56
C PHE A 348 5.24 2.63 18.52
N ALA A 349 4.49 2.57 19.62
CA ALA A 349 4.50 1.46 20.56
C ALA A 349 3.08 1.10 20.96
N ILE A 350 2.95 0.03 21.74
CA ILE A 350 1.67 -0.40 22.29
C ILE A 350 1.68 -0.09 23.78
N GLU A 351 0.81 0.82 24.19
CA GLU A 351 0.63 1.23 25.58
C GLU A 351 -0.85 1.07 25.95
N ASN A 352 -1.12 0.40 27.07
CA ASN A 352 -2.48 0.13 27.55
C ASN A 352 -3.41 -0.49 26.49
N GLY A 353 -2.84 -1.29 25.57
CA GLY A 353 -3.61 -1.96 24.53
C GLY A 353 -3.98 -1.09 23.32
N SER A 354 -3.43 0.11 23.21
CA SER A 354 -3.61 1.00 22.07
C SER A 354 -2.28 1.34 21.41
N VAL A 355 -2.32 1.65 20.11
CA VAL A 355 -1.16 2.16 19.39
C VAL A 355 -0.96 3.62 19.77
N VAL A 356 0.26 3.99 20.18
CA VAL A 356 0.59 5.35 20.57
C VAL A 356 1.92 5.79 19.95
N LEU A 357 2.02 7.06 19.59
CA LEU A 357 3.26 7.70 19.16
C LEU A 357 4.17 7.92 20.38
N VAL A 358 5.36 7.31 20.38
CA VAL A 358 6.31 7.40 21.51
C VAL A 358 7.53 8.27 21.23
N ASP A 359 7.92 8.40 19.97
CA ASP A 359 9.12 9.15 19.57
C ASP A 359 9.01 9.54 18.09
N THR A 360 9.79 10.54 17.69
CA THR A 360 9.93 10.95 16.29
C THR A 360 11.40 11.08 15.95
N GLN A 361 11.84 10.37 14.92
CA GLN A 361 13.25 10.25 14.55
C GLN A 361 13.50 10.83 13.18
N THR A 362 14.55 11.64 13.06
CA THR A 362 14.93 12.22 11.77
C THR A 362 15.95 11.35 11.04
N TYR A 363 15.72 11.11 9.76
CA TYR A 363 16.63 10.39 8.87
C TYR A 363 17.06 11.28 7.71
N LYS A 364 18.29 11.12 7.24
CA LYS A 364 18.81 11.78 6.05
C LYS A 364 19.06 10.76 4.94
N ALA A 365 18.58 11.06 3.74
CA ALA A 365 18.96 10.32 2.53
C ALA A 365 19.63 11.26 1.53
N SER A 366 20.71 10.80 0.89
CA SER A 366 21.39 11.55 -0.17
C SER A 366 22.17 10.60 -1.08
N LYS A 367 22.54 11.05 -2.28
CA LYS A 367 23.27 10.22 -3.26
C LYS A 367 24.61 9.71 -2.76
N ASN A 368 25.19 10.38 -1.76
CA ASN A 368 26.50 10.05 -1.19
C ASN A 368 26.39 9.06 -0.03
N LEU A 369 25.17 8.75 0.44
CA LEU A 369 24.94 7.78 1.50
C LEU A 369 24.52 6.44 0.89
N ALA A 370 25.10 5.35 1.40
CA ALA A 370 24.75 4.00 0.98
C ALA A 370 23.36 3.58 1.47
N SER A 371 22.92 4.13 2.60
CA SER A 371 21.61 3.94 3.21
C SER A 371 21.18 5.20 3.96
N PRO A 372 19.89 5.38 4.24
CA PRO A 372 19.43 6.46 5.10
C PRO A 372 20.09 6.40 6.48
N GLU A 373 20.53 7.54 6.99
CA GLU A 373 21.21 7.64 8.29
C GLU A 373 20.37 8.43 9.28
N LYS A 374 20.30 7.95 10.53
CA LYS A 374 19.63 8.67 11.62
C LYS A 374 20.42 9.94 11.97
N VAL A 375 19.74 11.07 12.01
CA VAL A 375 20.32 12.37 12.34
C VAL A 375 20.13 12.66 13.83
N PRO A 376 21.19 13.00 14.59
CA PRO A 376 21.05 13.40 15.99
C PRO A 376 20.20 14.67 16.14
N GLN A 377 19.36 14.74 17.18
CA GLN A 377 18.47 15.90 17.42
C GLN A 377 19.22 17.25 17.48
N MET A 378 20.43 17.27 18.04
CA MET A 378 21.28 18.48 18.07
C MET A 378 21.66 18.96 16.67
N GLU A 379 21.89 18.03 15.74
CA GLU A 379 22.22 18.35 14.35
C GLU A 379 20.98 18.81 13.58
N VAL A 380 19.82 18.20 13.86
CA VAL A 380 18.52 18.68 13.36
C VAL A 380 18.28 20.13 13.80
N ALA A 381 18.47 20.44 15.08
CA ALA A 381 18.32 21.79 15.61
C ALA A 381 19.29 22.79 14.97
N ARG A 382 20.56 22.41 14.76
CA ARG A 382 21.55 23.24 14.04
C ARG A 382 21.15 23.49 12.59
N LEU A 383 20.65 22.47 11.89
CA LEU A 383 20.17 22.62 10.52
C LEU A 383 18.99 23.59 10.48
N HIS A 384 17.98 23.43 11.35
CA HIS A 384 16.86 24.37 11.47
C HIS A 384 17.32 25.81 11.76
N GLN A 385 18.27 26.01 12.68
CA GLN A 385 18.80 27.33 13.01
C GLN A 385 19.58 27.95 11.84
N SER A 386 20.40 27.16 11.15
CA SER A 386 21.11 27.60 9.94
C SER A 386 20.14 28.01 8.83
N PHE A 387 19.03 27.28 8.65
CA PHE A 387 17.99 27.65 7.70
C PHE A 387 17.29 28.95 8.07
N LYS A 388 16.94 29.13 9.34
CA LYS A 388 16.30 30.37 9.81
C LYS A 388 17.19 31.59 9.53
N SER A 389 18.50 31.48 9.81
CA SER A 389 19.45 32.55 9.54
C SER A 389 19.62 32.89 8.04
N LYS A 390 19.59 31.88 7.15
CA LYS A 390 19.69 32.09 5.69
C LYS A 390 18.44 32.70 5.06
N VAL A 391 17.26 32.47 5.65
CA VAL A 391 16.01 33.11 5.21
C VAL A 391 16.02 34.58 5.62
N GLU A 392 16.38 34.89 6.86
CA GLU A 392 16.50 36.26 7.37
C GLU A 392 17.58 37.08 6.61
N GLU A 393 18.66 36.44 6.16
CA GLU A 393 19.71 37.06 5.34
C GLU A 393 19.28 37.33 3.88
N ARG A 394 18.35 36.54 3.32
CA ARG A 394 17.79 36.79 1.98
C ARG A 394 16.70 37.85 1.99
N ASP A 395 15.86 37.88 3.03
CA ASP A 395 14.80 38.89 3.17
C ASP A 395 15.37 40.29 3.48
N SER A 396 16.58 40.37 4.05
CA SER A 396 17.29 41.63 4.31
C SER A 396 18.11 42.16 3.11
N VAL A 397 18.42 41.32 2.12
CA VAL A 397 19.08 41.74 0.86
C VAL A 397 18.05 42.10 -0.23
N GLY A 398 16.79 41.66 -0.10
CA GLY A 398 15.70 41.99 -1.02
C GLY A 398 15.14 43.41 -0.91
N SER A 399 15.55 44.23 0.07
CA SER A 399 15.03 45.60 0.25
C SER A 399 15.89 46.70 -0.38
N ALA A 400 16.90 46.35 -1.18
CA ALA A 400 17.78 47.33 -1.84
C ALA A 400 18.01 46.97 -3.31
N GLY A 401 17.04 47.30 -4.17
CA GLY A 401 17.26 47.42 -5.61
C GLY A 401 16.39 46.54 -6.49
N PHE A 402 15.13 46.93 -6.70
CA PHE A 402 14.43 46.58 -7.93
C PHE A 402 13.63 47.80 -8.42
N THR A 403 14.33 48.70 -9.12
CA THR A 403 13.69 49.63 -10.07
C THR A 403 13.17 48.82 -11.24
N GLY A 404 11.90 49.02 -11.58
CA GLY A 404 11.16 48.19 -12.52
C GLY A 404 11.79 47.99 -13.89
N SER A 405 11.46 46.83 -14.46
CA SER A 405 11.39 46.61 -15.90
C SER A 405 10.23 45.66 -16.17
N GLU A 406 9.39 46.11 -17.10
CA GLU A 406 8.22 45.48 -17.71
C GLU A 406 8.45 44.02 -18.11
N GLU A 407 7.71 43.08 -17.52
CA GLU A 407 7.38 41.77 -18.11
C GLU A 407 6.36 41.05 -17.20
N ASP A 408 5.17 41.63 -16.99
CA ASP A 408 4.11 40.98 -16.20
C ASP A 408 2.69 41.42 -16.64
N GLU A 409 2.44 41.38 -17.96
CA GLU A 409 1.12 41.69 -18.55
C GLU A 409 0.47 40.51 -19.30
N SER A 410 0.90 39.26 -19.11
CA SER A 410 0.29 38.09 -19.76
C SER A 410 -0.65 37.26 -18.87
N TYR A 411 -0.90 37.63 -17.62
CA TYR A 411 -1.68 36.80 -16.67
C TYR A 411 -3.10 37.28 -16.36
N SER A 412 -3.57 38.39 -16.95
CA SER A 412 -4.89 38.97 -16.62
C SER A 412 -5.99 38.83 -17.69
N GLN A 413 -5.72 38.26 -18.87
CA GLN A 413 -6.70 38.20 -19.97
C GLN A 413 -7.49 36.88 -20.13
N PHE A 414 -7.26 35.85 -19.32
CA PHE A 414 -8.02 34.59 -19.44
C PHE A 414 -9.24 34.46 -18.50
N GLN A 415 -9.53 35.47 -17.66
CA GLN A 415 -10.66 35.43 -16.71
C GLN A 415 -11.93 36.19 -17.13
N GLN A 416 -12.01 36.72 -18.36
CA GLN A 416 -13.22 37.41 -18.83
C GLN A 416 -13.65 36.93 -20.21
N ARG A 417 -14.26 35.74 -20.29
CA ARG A 417 -15.27 35.38 -21.32
C ARG A 417 -15.80 33.95 -21.12
N SER A 418 -16.83 33.81 -20.28
CA SER A 418 -17.83 32.74 -20.42
C SER A 418 -18.94 32.92 -19.38
N ASN A 419 -19.79 33.93 -19.59
CA ASN A 419 -21.10 34.01 -18.96
C ASN A 419 -22.15 34.01 -20.07
N THR A 420 -22.51 32.83 -20.57
CA THR A 420 -23.86 32.59 -21.12
C THR A 420 -24.18 31.09 -21.12
N GLN A 421 -25.28 30.76 -20.42
CA GLN A 421 -26.03 29.52 -20.29
C GLN A 421 -25.78 28.41 -21.33
N ASN A 422 -25.48 27.19 -20.86
CA ASN A 422 -26.30 26.00 -21.11
C ASN A 422 -25.95 24.80 -20.21
N ILE A 423 -26.97 24.03 -19.91
CA ILE A 423 -27.09 22.94 -18.94
C ILE A 423 -26.22 21.73 -19.33
N LEU A 424 -25.29 21.34 -18.45
CA LEU A 424 -24.82 19.96 -18.20
C LEU A 424 -23.91 20.02 -16.95
N THR A 425 -24.20 19.21 -15.95
CA THR A 425 -23.54 19.19 -14.64
C THR A 425 -22.13 18.60 -14.73
N GLU A 426 -21.11 19.44 -14.74
CA GLU A 426 -19.72 19.08 -14.43
C GLU A 426 -19.48 19.09 -12.91
N PRO A 427 -18.59 18.24 -12.38
CA PRO A 427 -18.25 18.26 -10.96
C PRO A 427 -17.50 19.55 -10.64
N LYS A 428 -18.00 20.28 -9.63
CA LYS A 428 -17.32 21.45 -9.05
C LYS A 428 -16.09 20.97 -8.29
N TYR A 429 -14.90 21.17 -8.86
CA TYR A 429 -13.64 21.08 -8.12
C TYR A 429 -13.47 22.32 -7.25
N SER A 430 -13.17 22.10 -5.97
CA SER A 430 -12.90 23.14 -4.98
C SER A 430 -11.40 23.39 -4.94
N ASP A 431 -11.01 24.67 -5.05
CA ASP A 431 -9.69 25.22 -4.68
C ASP A 431 -8.49 24.99 -5.63
N ASN A 432 -7.64 26.02 -5.70
CA ASN A 432 -6.44 26.10 -6.58
C ASN A 432 -5.36 25.04 -6.29
N GLU A 433 -5.46 24.30 -5.18
CA GLU A 433 -4.51 23.24 -4.82
C GLU A 433 -4.68 21.99 -5.68
N ASP A 434 -5.92 21.62 -6.01
CA ASP A 434 -6.23 20.46 -6.88
C ASP A 434 -5.65 20.66 -8.28
N ILE A 435 -5.71 21.89 -8.80
CA ILE A 435 -5.14 22.24 -10.11
C ILE A 435 -3.60 22.09 -10.10
N ASN A 436 -2.93 22.49 -9.02
CA ASN A 436 -1.47 22.36 -8.90
C ASN A 436 -1.03 20.90 -8.72
N GLU A 437 -1.80 20.08 -8.03
CA GLU A 437 -1.58 18.63 -7.90
C GLU A 437 -1.77 17.91 -9.25
N ILE A 438 -2.80 18.30 -10.02
CA ILE A 438 -3.04 17.81 -11.39
C ILE A 438 -1.89 18.20 -12.34
N ILE A 439 -1.36 19.43 -12.25
CA ILE A 439 -0.24 19.87 -13.09
C ILE A 439 1.05 19.08 -12.79
N CYS A 440 1.31 18.77 -11.52
CA CYS A 440 2.50 18.01 -11.11
C CYS A 440 2.47 16.55 -11.57
N ASN A 441 1.27 15.95 -11.64
CA ASN A 441 1.10 14.52 -11.91
C ASN A 441 0.51 14.24 -13.31
N ALA A 442 0.44 15.27 -14.17
CA ALA A 442 -0.22 15.22 -15.47
C ALA A 442 0.26 14.07 -16.37
N ARG A 443 1.52 13.66 -16.28
CA ARG A 443 2.07 12.55 -17.08
C ARG A 443 1.52 11.19 -16.66
N GLU A 444 1.43 10.93 -15.36
CA GLU A 444 0.83 9.69 -14.83
C GLU A 444 -0.65 9.66 -15.18
N TYR A 445 -1.37 10.75 -14.91
CA TYR A 445 -2.79 10.85 -15.22
C TYR A 445 -3.08 10.67 -16.72
N LYS A 446 -2.27 11.27 -17.60
CA LYS A 446 -2.41 11.10 -19.05
C LYS A 446 -2.19 9.65 -19.50
N ALA A 447 -1.27 8.92 -18.87
CA ALA A 447 -1.06 7.50 -19.16
C ALA A 447 -2.32 6.69 -18.80
N LEU A 448 -2.90 6.94 -17.63
CA LEU A 448 -4.13 6.27 -17.18
C LEU A 448 -5.30 6.54 -18.14
N LEU A 449 -5.51 7.81 -18.53
CA LEU A 449 -6.52 8.19 -19.54
C LEU A 449 -6.29 7.53 -20.91
N SER A 450 -5.06 7.14 -21.22
CA SER A 450 -4.69 6.44 -22.46
C SER A 450 -4.78 4.92 -22.34
N CYS A 451 -5.39 4.40 -21.27
CA CYS A 451 -5.45 2.97 -20.93
C CYS A 451 -4.08 2.31 -20.79
N GLU A 452 -3.14 3.01 -20.14
CA GLU A 452 -1.82 2.50 -19.78
C GLU A 452 -1.70 2.39 -18.25
N ILE A 453 -0.92 1.43 -17.77
CA ILE A 453 -0.56 1.28 -16.36
C ILE A 453 0.63 2.20 -16.12
N SER A 454 0.44 3.25 -15.33
CA SER A 454 1.52 4.17 -14.96
C SER A 454 2.48 3.50 -13.98
N VAL A 455 3.79 3.59 -14.25
CA VAL A 455 4.84 3.14 -13.33
C VAL A 455 5.88 4.24 -13.14
N ALA A 456 6.02 4.75 -11.92
CA ALA A 456 7.07 5.69 -11.56
C ALA A 456 8.15 5.00 -10.71
N VAL A 457 9.43 5.23 -11.04
CA VAL A 457 10.57 4.74 -10.28
C VAL A 457 10.98 5.79 -9.26
N ASN A 458 11.02 5.45 -7.98
CA ASN A 458 11.32 6.35 -6.88
C ASN A 458 12.55 5.85 -6.08
N ASP A 459 13.34 6.78 -5.57
CA ASP A 459 14.53 6.50 -4.76
C ASP A 459 14.70 7.61 -3.72
N LEU A 460 14.93 7.25 -2.45
CA LEU A 460 15.01 8.24 -1.36
C LEU A 460 16.06 9.33 -1.58
N ALA A 461 17.18 8.98 -2.22
CA ALA A 461 18.31 9.88 -2.44
C ALA A 461 18.21 10.64 -3.77
N ARG A 462 17.56 10.05 -4.78
CA ARG A 462 17.46 10.63 -6.13
C ARG A 462 16.11 11.28 -6.43
N GLY A 463 15.12 11.11 -5.56
CA GLY A 463 13.78 11.62 -5.73
C GLY A 463 12.87 10.67 -6.50
N SER A 464 11.83 11.24 -7.10
CA SER A 464 10.71 10.50 -7.67
C SER A 464 10.65 10.58 -9.21
N SER A 465 9.94 9.64 -9.83
CA SER A 465 9.74 9.55 -11.29
C SER A 465 11.06 9.56 -12.08
N LEU A 466 11.98 8.69 -11.68
CA LEU A 466 13.31 8.56 -12.27
C LEU A 466 13.25 7.89 -13.65
N ASP A 467 14.19 8.29 -14.51
CA ASP A 467 14.31 7.76 -15.86
C ASP A 467 14.91 6.35 -15.91
N GLU A 468 14.93 5.80 -17.13
CA GLU A 468 15.38 4.45 -17.46
C GLU A 468 16.87 4.21 -17.12
N SER A 469 17.66 5.28 -16.93
CA SER A 469 19.07 5.15 -16.50
C SER A 469 19.20 4.67 -15.06
N VAL A 470 18.16 4.86 -14.23
CA VAL A 470 18.14 4.36 -12.86
C VAL A 470 17.58 2.94 -12.81
N LEU A 471 16.45 2.72 -13.46
CA LEU A 471 15.81 1.41 -13.63
C LEU A 471 14.89 1.47 -14.86
N ASP A 472 15.23 0.69 -15.88
CA ASP A 472 14.41 0.53 -17.08
C ASP A 472 13.39 -0.59 -16.84
N VAL A 473 12.22 -0.23 -16.35
CA VAL A 473 11.16 -1.19 -15.98
C VAL A 473 10.66 -1.92 -17.23
N LEU A 474 10.50 -1.20 -18.35
CA LEU A 474 9.93 -1.74 -19.57
C LEU A 474 10.87 -2.73 -20.26
N LYS A 475 12.19 -2.55 -20.17
CA LYS A 475 13.17 -3.52 -20.68
C LYS A 475 13.06 -4.90 -20.06
N TYR A 476 12.61 -4.99 -18.81
CA TYR A 476 12.49 -6.27 -18.11
C TYR A 476 11.13 -6.94 -18.29
N LEU A 477 10.09 -6.21 -18.73
CA LEU A 477 8.73 -6.72 -18.88
C LEU A 477 8.50 -7.36 -20.24
#